data_AF-A0A3C0PRU2-F1
#
_entry.id   AF-A0A3C0PRU2-F1
#
_cell.length_a   1.000
_cell.length_b   1.000
_cell.length_c   1.000
_cell.angle_alpha   90.00
_cell.angle_beta   90.00
_cell.angle_gamma   90.00
#
_symmetry.space_group_name_H-M   'P 1'
#
loop_
_entity.id
_entity.type
_entity.pdbx_description
1 polymer ?
#
loop_
_entity_poly.entity_id
_entity_poly.type
_entity_poly.pdbx_seq_one_letter_code
_entity_poly.pdbx_strand_id
1 'polypeptide(L)' 'MKIATFNINGIKARIEALTVWLQETQPDVAL' A
#
# COMPACT_ATOMS: atom_id res chain seq x y z
N MET A 1 1.92 3.06 -15.76
CA MET A 1 0.64 3.10 -15.04
C MET A 1 0.31 1.72 -14.50
N LYS A 2 0.72 1.46 -13.26
CA LYS A 2 0.46 0.27 -12.45
C LYS A 2 -0.57 0.64 -11.39
N ILE A 3 -1.69 -0.08 -11.38
CA ILE A 3 -2.72 0.06 -10.35
C ILE A 3 -2.69 -1.21 -9.50
N ALA A 4 -2.62 -1.03 -8.19
CA ALA A 4 -2.59 -2.13 -7.24
C ALA A 4 -3.63 -1.90 -6.14
N THR A 5 -4.11 -2.99 -5.54
CA THR A 5 -5.07 -2.94 -4.43
C THR A 5 -4.44 -3.58 -3.21
N PHE A 6 -4.65 -2.95 -2.05
CA PHE A 6 -4.14 -3.40 -0.76
C PHE A 6 -5.25 -3.31 0.29
N ASN A 7 -5.80 -4.47 0.68
CA ASN A 7 -6.73 -4.50 1.80
C ASN A 7 -5.96 -4.23 3.11
N ILE A 8 -6.08 -3.01 3.60
CA ILE A 8 -5.32 -2.58 4.76
C ILE A 8 -5.87 -3.10 6.09
N ASN A 9 -7.18 -3.37 6.18
CA ASN A 9 -7.83 -3.79 7.42
C ASN A 9 -7.46 -2.94 8.66
N GLY A 10 -7.43 -1.61 8.50
CA GLY A 10 -7.14 -0.63 9.55
C GLY A 10 -5.81 0.11 9.41
N ILE A 11 -5.87 1.36 8.91
CA ILE A 11 -4.69 2.20 8.61
C ILE A 11 -3.80 2.49 9.83
N LYS A 12 -4.40 2.79 10.99
CA LYS A 12 -3.63 3.18 12.19
C LYS A 12 -2.72 2.06 12.70
N ALA A 13 -3.17 0.82 12.61
CA ALA A 13 -2.42 -0.33 13.11
C ALA A 13 -1.38 -0.85 12.11
N ARG A 14 -1.43 -0.41 10.85
CA ARG A 14 -0.71 -1.05 9.73
C ARG A 14 -0.04 -0.06 8.77
N ILE A 15 0.14 1.19 9.19
CA ILE A 15 0.74 2.23 8.36
C ILE A 15 2.16 1.87 7.92
N GLU A 16 2.98 1.29 8.82
CA GLU A 16 4.34 0.86 8.51
C GLU A 16 4.36 -0.25 7.45
N ALA A 17 3.52 -1.28 7.60
CA ALA A 17 3.41 -2.35 6.62
C ALA A 17 2.96 -1.85 5.25
N LEU A 18 2.01 -0.89 5.20
CA LEU A 18 1.62 -0.24 3.96
C LEU A 18 2.79 0.53 3.34
N THR A 19 3.59 1.26 4.14
CA THR A 19 4.69 2.07 3.59
C THR A 19 5.80 1.21 3.01
N VAL A 20 6.16 0.11 3.68
CA VAL A 20 7.10 -0.89 3.16
C VAL A 20 6.60 -1.44 1.83
N TRP A 21 5.35 -1.89 1.78
CA TRP A 21 4.76 -2.44 0.56
C TRP A 21 4.72 -1.41 -0.60
N LEU A 22 4.38 -0.15 -0.32
CA LEU A 22 4.39 0.92 -1.33
C LEU A 22 5.80 1.19 -1.89
N GLN A 23 6.82 1.16 -1.03
CA GLN A 23 8.22 1.34 -1.45
C GLN A 23 8.72 0.18 -2.33
N GLU A 24 8.37 -1.05 -1.99
CA GLU A 24 8.77 -2.23 -2.76
C GLU A 24 8.04 -2.30 -4.11
N THR A 25 6.75 -2.00 -4.13
CA THR A 25 5.89 -2.23 -5.30
C THR A 25 5.81 -1.05 -6.27
N GLN A 26 6.04 0.17 -5.78
CA GLN A 26 6.00 1.42 -6.54
C GLN A 26 4.81 1.50 -7.53
N PRO A 27 3.55 1.36 -7.08
CA PRO A 27 2.40 1.54 -7.95
C PRO A 27 2.21 3.03 -8.27
N ASP A 28 1.64 3.32 -9.45
CA ASP A 28 1.24 4.68 -9.80
C ASP A 28 -0.02 5.10 -9.03
N VAL A 29 -0.92 4.14 -8.74
CA VAL A 29 -2.12 4.32 -7.90
C VAL A 29 -2.34 3.07 -7.04
N ALA A 30 -2.58 3.27 -5.74
CA ALA A 30 -2.97 2.21 -4.79
C ALA A 30 -4.42 2.42 -4.31
N LEU A 31 -5.18 1.33 -4.23
CA LEU A 31 -6.60 1.30 -3.80
C LEU A 31 -6.81 0.43 -2.56
#